data_AF-A0A3Q0JD87-F1
#
_entry.id   AF-A0A3Q0JD87-F1
#
_cell.length_a   1.000
_cell.length_b   1.000
_cell.length_c   1.000
_cell.angle_alpha   90.00
_cell.angle_beta   90.00
_cell.angle_gamma   90.00
#
_symmetry.space_group_name_H-M   'P 1'
#
loop_
_entity.id
_entity.type
_entity.pdbx_description
1 polymer ?
#
loop_
_entity_poly.entity_id
_entity_poly.type
_entity_poly.pdbx_seq_one_letter_code
_entity_poly.pdbx_strand_id
1 'polypeptide(L)'
;MMNRKIGDSPAIQNAMNVITFLLASMLSTMNVKLNTGLMLTISSELVLGAGSGSSASFAVSVAGTVYTLVKWLLGDVEDSNSLDVSISDSVNKWAFLAEQITHGKPSGLDNAVCTWGGLVKLKKLPLSTEISNVLWMGRLEILLIDTGHGKPSGLDNAVCTWGGLVKLKKLPLSTEISYLLWMGRLEILLIDTVIDICKGHDLHAKLTGAGGGGYAYALVPPYARGGLDACVRELERARYTVYRDIQLGGQGFELKIDRCYCVGLKDKVSL
;
A
#
# COMPACT_ATOMS: atom_id res chain seq x y z
N MET A 1 16.00 -0.66 -29.26
CA MET A 1 15.71 -1.23 -27.93
C MET A 1 16.63 -0.55 -26.92
N MET A 2 16.11 0.32 -26.04
CA MET A 2 16.92 0.95 -25.00
C MET A 2 17.24 -0.07 -23.91
N ASN A 3 18.53 -0.41 -23.76
CA ASN A 3 19.05 -1.08 -22.57
C ASN A 3 18.91 -0.12 -21.37
N ARG A 4 17.79 -0.18 -20.65
CA ARG A 4 17.72 0.42 -19.31
C ARG A 4 18.57 -0.45 -18.39
N LYS A 5 19.60 0.14 -17.77
CA LYS A 5 20.38 -0.59 -16.77
C LYS A 5 19.47 -0.84 -15.56
N ILE A 6 19.62 -2.01 -14.93
CA ILE A 6 19.00 -2.30 -13.64
C ILE A 6 19.56 -1.27 -12.65
N GLY A 7 18.77 -0.24 -12.31
CA GLY A 7 19.19 0.87 -11.45
C GLY A 7 18.72 2.27 -11.89
N ASP A 8 18.33 2.47 -13.14
CA ASP A 8 17.98 3.82 -13.64
C ASP A 8 16.60 4.32 -13.17
N SER A 9 15.75 3.43 -12.64
CA SER A 9 14.45 3.81 -12.10
C SER A 9 14.56 4.13 -10.60
N PRO A 10 14.15 5.32 -10.14
CA PRO A 10 14.10 5.66 -8.72
C PRO A 10 13.33 4.64 -7.87
N ALA A 11 12.29 4.02 -8.44
CA ALA A 11 11.53 2.97 -7.77
C ALA A 11 12.35 1.70 -7.54
N ILE A 12 13.16 1.29 -8.51
CA ILE A 12 14.05 0.13 -8.38
C ILE A 12 15.13 0.42 -7.34
N GLN A 13 15.72 1.63 -7.36
CA GLN A 13 16.72 2.02 -6.38
C GLN A 13 16.15 2.01 -4.95
N ASN A 14 14.94 2.56 -4.76
CA ASN A 14 14.28 2.54 -3.45
C ASN A 14 13.98 1.11 -2.98
N ALA A 15 13.50 0.23 -3.87
CA ALA A 15 13.27 -1.17 -3.54
C ALA A 15 14.57 -1.87 -3.13
N MET A 16 15.66 -1.66 -3.86
CA MET A 16 16.99 -2.20 -3.53
C MET A 16 17.50 -1.68 -2.19
N ASN A 17 17.30 -0.39 -1.88
CA ASN A 17 17.69 0.19 -0.61
C ASN A 17 16.93 -0.45 0.56
N VAL A 18 15.60 -0.64 0.42
CA VAL A 18 14.77 -1.31 1.42
C VAL A 18 15.20 -2.76 1.63
N ILE A 19 15.39 -3.52 0.55
CA ILE A 19 15.84 -4.92 0.63
C ILE A 19 17.20 -5.00 1.33
N THR A 20 18.16 -4.17 0.90
CA THR A 20 19.51 -4.17 1.44
C THR A 20 19.51 -3.77 2.92
N PHE A 21 18.75 -2.75 3.28
CA PHE A 21 18.60 -2.31 4.67
C PHE A 21 18.02 -3.41 5.55
N LEU A 22 16.89 -3.99 5.15
CA LEU A 22 16.21 -5.02 5.93
C LEU A 22 17.10 -6.26 6.08
N LEU A 23 17.69 -6.74 4.97
CA LEU A 23 18.55 -7.91 4.99
C LEU A 23 19.78 -7.68 5.88
N ALA A 24 20.54 -6.61 5.64
CA ALA A 24 21.79 -6.36 6.38
C ALA A 24 21.53 -6.07 7.87
N SER A 25 20.54 -5.24 8.18
CA SER A 25 20.26 -4.81 9.56
C SER A 25 19.70 -5.95 10.40
N MET A 26 18.80 -6.76 9.84
CA MET A 26 18.21 -7.89 10.55
C MET A 26 19.23 -9.00 10.78
N LEU A 27 20.02 -9.37 9.76
CA LEU A 27 21.11 -10.34 9.91
C LEU A 27 22.14 -9.88 10.94
N SER A 28 22.53 -8.60 10.90
CA SER A 28 23.49 -8.05 11.86
C SER A 28 22.93 -8.01 13.28
N THR A 29 21.67 -7.64 13.46
CA THR A 29 21.04 -7.52 14.78
C THR A 29 20.80 -8.89 15.42
N MET A 30 20.50 -9.90 14.60
CA MET A 30 20.28 -11.28 15.05
C MET A 30 21.55 -12.14 15.01
N ASN A 31 22.71 -11.53 14.69
CA ASN A 31 24.02 -12.17 14.62
C ASN A 31 24.06 -13.43 13.73
N VAL A 32 23.40 -13.37 12.56
CA VAL A 32 23.37 -14.46 11.57
C VAL A 32 24.22 -14.10 10.36
N LYS A 33 25.05 -15.05 9.92
CA LYS A 33 25.86 -14.93 8.70
C LYS A 33 25.25 -15.76 7.58
N LEU A 34 25.12 -15.17 6.41
CA LEU A 34 24.77 -15.88 5.19
C LEU A 34 26.05 -16.30 4.47
N ASN A 35 26.27 -17.60 4.38
CA ASN A 35 27.41 -18.18 3.66
C ASN A 35 27.07 -18.58 2.22
N THR A 36 25.83 -18.34 1.79
CA THR A 36 25.29 -18.70 0.47
C THR A 36 24.56 -17.52 -0.16
N GLY A 37 24.46 -17.52 -1.49
CA GLY A 37 23.62 -16.56 -2.20
C GLY A 37 22.15 -16.72 -1.85
N LEU A 38 21.41 -15.61 -1.84
CA LEU A 38 19.96 -15.57 -1.64
C LEU A 38 19.29 -15.12 -2.94
N MET A 39 18.24 -15.83 -3.34
CA MET A 39 17.35 -15.39 -4.42
C MET A 39 16.03 -14.94 -3.79
N LEU A 40 15.68 -13.68 -3.99
CA LEU A 40 14.42 -13.10 -3.53
C LEU A 40 13.56 -12.75 -4.75
N THR A 41 12.38 -13.36 -4.83
CA THR A 41 11.38 -13.09 -5.87
C THR A 41 10.20 -12.38 -5.25
N ILE A 42 9.84 -11.22 -5.80
CA ILE A 42 8.75 -10.38 -5.27
C ILE A 42 7.77 -10.10 -6.41
N SER A 43 6.50 -10.38 -6.17
CA SER A 43 5.37 -10.07 -7.05
C SER A 43 4.31 -9.33 -6.26
N SER A 44 3.63 -8.37 -6.88
CA SER A 44 2.54 -7.62 -6.24
C SER A 44 1.44 -7.33 -7.26
N GLU A 45 0.20 -7.41 -6.79
CA GLU A 45 -0.99 -7.01 -7.54
C GLU A 45 -1.33 -5.52 -7.32
N LEU A 46 -0.63 -4.85 -6.40
CA LEU A 46 -0.87 -3.45 -6.06
C LEU A 46 -0.17 -2.52 -7.05
N VAL A 47 -0.92 -1.55 -7.59
CA VAL A 47 -0.36 -0.49 -8.44
C VAL A 47 0.54 0.42 -7.60
N LEU A 48 1.76 0.63 -8.09
CA LEU A 48 2.76 1.48 -7.45
C LEU A 48 2.30 2.95 -7.44
N GLY A 49 2.45 3.62 -6.30
CA GLY A 49 2.22 5.07 -6.19
C GLY A 49 0.75 5.50 -6.12
N ALA A 50 -0.20 4.57 -6.23
CA ALA A 50 -1.63 4.88 -6.21
C ALA A 50 -2.18 5.21 -4.81
N GLY A 51 -1.36 5.14 -3.76
CA GLY A 51 -1.78 5.42 -2.38
C GLY A 51 -2.49 4.27 -1.68
N SER A 52 -2.39 3.06 -2.21
CA SER A 52 -2.92 1.81 -1.64
C SER A 52 -2.04 1.19 -0.55
N GLY A 53 -0.90 1.80 -0.20
CA GLY A 53 0.07 1.19 0.74
C GLY A 53 1.03 0.19 0.09
N SER A 54 1.30 0.31 -1.21
CA SER A 54 2.18 -0.61 -1.95
C SER A 54 3.63 -0.66 -1.43
N SER A 55 4.17 0.45 -0.91
CA SER A 55 5.52 0.46 -0.33
C SER A 55 5.56 -0.22 1.04
N ALA A 56 4.54 0.01 1.87
CA ALA A 56 4.42 -0.61 3.18
C ALA A 56 4.21 -2.12 3.07
N SER A 57 3.34 -2.58 2.16
CA SER A 57 3.14 -4.02 1.89
C SER A 57 4.42 -4.69 1.36
N PHE A 58 5.19 -4.01 0.50
CA PHE A 58 6.50 -4.46 0.08
C PHE A 58 7.47 -4.59 1.26
N ALA A 59 7.59 -3.55 2.09
CA ALA A 59 8.46 -3.56 3.27
C ALA A 59 8.08 -4.66 4.28
N VAL A 60 6.79 -4.85 4.55
CA VAL A 60 6.26 -5.91 5.42
C VAL A 60 6.58 -7.30 4.85
N SER A 61 6.37 -7.51 3.54
CA SER A 61 6.64 -8.81 2.90
C SER A 61 8.12 -9.18 2.96
N VAL A 62 9.00 -8.21 2.68
CA VAL A 62 10.46 -8.42 2.76
C VAL A 62 10.90 -8.63 4.21
N ALA A 63 10.43 -7.80 5.15
CA ALA A 63 10.78 -7.92 6.55
C ALA A 63 10.31 -9.27 7.13
N GLY A 64 9.09 -9.69 6.81
CA GLY A 64 8.55 -10.99 7.22
C GLY A 64 9.32 -12.18 6.64
N THR A 65 9.69 -12.10 5.36
CA THR A 65 10.51 -13.14 4.71
C THR A 65 11.89 -13.23 5.35
N VAL A 66 12.59 -12.10 5.55
CA VAL A 66 13.91 -12.08 6.18
C VAL A 66 13.85 -12.51 7.65
N TYR A 67 12.85 -12.06 8.41
CA TYR A 67 12.66 -12.47 9.80
C TYR A 67 12.51 -13.99 9.91
N THR A 68 11.65 -14.56 9.05
CA THR A 68 11.41 -16.00 9.01
C THR A 68 12.67 -16.76 8.60
N LEU A 69 13.39 -16.29 7.58
CA LEU A 69 14.66 -16.87 7.16
C LEU A 69 15.66 -16.91 8.31
N VAL A 70 15.81 -15.81 9.04
CA VAL A 70 16.73 -15.74 10.18
C VAL A 70 16.32 -16.70 11.29
N LYS A 71 15.04 -16.72 11.66
CA LYS A 71 14.51 -17.65 12.65
C LYS A 71 14.74 -19.11 12.24
N TRP A 72 14.55 -19.42 10.97
CA TRP A 72 14.79 -20.75 10.43
C TRP A 72 16.27 -21.14 10.47
N LEU A 73 17.18 -20.21 10.15
CA LEU A 73 18.63 -20.42 10.25
C LEU A 73 19.11 -20.63 11.70
N LEU A 74 18.42 -20.02 12.67
CA LEU A 74 18.68 -20.21 14.10
C LEU A 74 18.07 -21.52 14.65
N GLY A 75 17.23 -22.21 13.88
CA GLY A 75 16.52 -23.41 14.33
C GLY A 75 15.26 -23.15 15.16
N ASP A 76 14.79 -21.89 15.20
CA ASP A 76 13.65 -21.45 16.02
C ASP A 76 12.27 -21.65 15.37
N VAL A 77 12.21 -22.10 14.11
CA VAL A 77 10.94 -22.31 13.39
C VAL A 77 10.56 -23.78 13.46
N GLU A 78 9.69 -24.12 14.41
CA GLU A 78 8.92 -25.36 14.36
C GLU A 78 7.84 -25.26 13.28
N ASP A 79 7.45 -26.40 12.70
CA ASP A 79 6.57 -26.64 11.53
C ASP A 79 5.16 -25.97 11.57
N SER A 80 4.90 -25.08 12.51
CA SER A 80 3.65 -24.35 12.62
C SER A 80 3.54 -23.26 11.54
N ASN A 81 2.57 -23.42 10.64
CA ASN A 81 2.09 -22.38 9.73
C ASN A 81 1.38 -21.20 10.46
N SER A 82 1.42 -21.17 11.80
CA SER A 82 0.83 -20.10 12.60
C SER A 82 1.89 -19.07 12.94
N LEU A 83 1.69 -17.83 12.47
CA LEU A 83 2.48 -16.70 12.92
C LEU A 83 2.18 -16.42 14.40
N ASP A 84 3.21 -16.47 15.25
CA ASP A 84 3.09 -15.94 16.61
C ASP A 84 2.92 -14.41 16.54
N VAL A 85 2.10 -13.84 17.43
CA VAL A 85 1.84 -12.39 17.53
C VAL A 85 3.15 -11.60 17.67
N SER A 86 4.13 -12.20 18.35
CA SER A 86 5.51 -11.70 18.49
C SER A 86 6.24 -11.47 17.15
N ILE A 87 5.96 -12.31 16.14
CA ILE A 87 6.55 -12.19 14.80
C ILE A 87 5.94 -10.97 14.10
N SER A 88 4.61 -10.83 14.10
CA SER A 88 3.94 -9.67 13.49
C SER A 88 4.45 -8.35 14.07
N ASP A 89 4.62 -8.25 15.39
CA ASP A 89 5.15 -7.02 16.01
C ASP A 89 6.59 -6.71 15.58
N SER A 90 7.43 -7.74 15.45
CA SER A 90 8.80 -7.60 14.98
C SER A 90 8.84 -7.16 13.51
N VAL A 91 8.01 -7.79 12.67
CA VAL A 91 7.88 -7.45 11.25
C VAL A 91 7.40 -6.02 11.08
N ASN A 92 6.39 -5.59 11.83
CA ASN A 92 5.86 -4.23 11.77
C ASN A 92 6.92 -3.19 12.13
N LYS A 93 7.74 -3.45 13.16
CA LYS A 93 8.86 -2.57 13.57
C LYS A 93 9.91 -2.44 12.47
N TRP A 94 10.33 -3.55 11.87
CA TRP A 94 11.30 -3.51 10.76
C TRP A 94 10.74 -2.82 9.51
N ALA A 95 9.48 -3.10 9.17
CA ALA A 95 8.79 -2.44 8.07
C ALA A 95 8.63 -0.93 8.32
N PHE A 96 8.39 -0.52 9.57
CA PHE A 96 8.34 0.89 9.94
C PHE A 96 9.68 1.60 9.69
N LEU A 97 10.79 0.99 10.14
CA LEU A 97 12.13 1.53 9.91
C LEU A 97 12.45 1.63 8.41
N ALA A 98 12.05 0.64 7.62
CA ALA A 98 12.20 0.68 6.17
C ALA A 98 11.40 1.83 5.52
N GLU A 99 10.15 2.05 5.97
CA GLU A 99 9.32 3.18 5.52
C GLU A 99 9.90 4.55 5.94
N GLN A 100 10.58 4.62 7.09
CA GLN A 100 11.29 5.84 7.51
C GLN A 100 12.47 6.16 6.58
N ILE A 101 13.16 5.15 6.07
CA ILE A 101 14.26 5.35 5.12
C ILE A 101 13.75 5.86 3.78
N THR A 102 12.62 5.34 3.30
CA THR A 102 12.08 5.73 1.99
C THR A 102 11.30 7.04 2.01
N HIS A 103 10.55 7.32 3.09
CA HIS A 103 9.61 8.44 3.15
C HIS A 103 9.91 9.46 4.25
N GLY A 104 10.96 9.24 5.05
CA GLY A 104 11.40 10.13 6.12
C GLY A 104 10.52 10.08 7.37
N LYS A 105 9.28 10.58 7.29
CA LYS A 105 8.35 10.69 8.43
C LYS A 105 7.02 9.95 8.19
N PRO A 106 7.03 8.62 8.10
CA PRO A 106 5.82 7.81 8.00
C PRO A 106 4.98 7.90 9.28
N SER A 107 3.67 7.72 9.13
CA SER A 107 2.70 7.72 10.23
C SER A 107 2.70 6.41 11.04
N GLY A 108 3.24 5.32 10.47
CA GLY A 108 3.15 3.98 11.03
C GLY A 108 1.82 3.28 10.78
N LEU A 109 0.91 3.90 10.03
CA LEU A 109 -0.40 3.31 9.73
C LEU A 109 -0.32 2.23 8.65
N ASP A 110 0.34 2.54 7.54
CA ASP A 110 0.31 1.70 6.35
C ASP A 110 0.96 0.34 6.60
N ASN A 111 2.12 0.34 7.27
CA ASN A 111 2.81 -0.89 7.68
C ASN A 111 2.05 -1.65 8.78
N ALA A 112 1.40 -0.96 9.72
CA ALA A 112 0.57 -1.61 10.74
C ALA A 112 -0.62 -2.34 10.12
N VAL A 113 -1.33 -1.70 9.18
CA VAL A 113 -2.44 -2.32 8.43
C VAL A 113 -1.93 -3.50 7.61
N CYS A 114 -0.80 -3.35 6.90
CA CYS A 114 -0.22 -4.45 6.12
C CYS A 114 0.24 -5.62 7.01
N THR A 115 0.67 -5.36 8.25
CA THR A 115 1.20 -6.39 9.13
C THR A 115 0.09 -7.14 9.87
N TRP A 116 -0.85 -6.43 10.50
CA TRP A 116 -1.88 -7.04 11.32
C TRP A 116 -3.18 -7.33 10.56
N GLY A 117 -3.40 -6.67 9.44
CA GLY A 117 -4.66 -6.75 8.70
C GLY A 117 -5.82 -6.13 9.46
N GLY A 118 -7.04 -6.48 9.06
CA GLY A 118 -8.25 -6.00 9.70
C GLY A 118 -8.47 -4.48 9.55
N LEU A 119 -9.14 -3.90 10.55
CA LEU A 119 -9.36 -2.47 10.64
C LEU A 119 -8.47 -1.89 11.75
N VAL A 120 -7.73 -0.85 11.41
CA VAL A 120 -6.80 -0.21 12.34
C VAL A 120 -7.29 1.19 12.69
N LYS A 121 -7.40 1.48 13.99
CA LYS A 121 -7.68 2.81 14.52
C LYS A 121 -6.37 3.48 14.89
N LEU A 122 -6.13 4.64 14.26
CA LEU A 122 -5.03 5.52 14.59
C LEU A 122 -5.52 6.72 15.40
N LYS A 123 -4.90 6.96 16.55
CA LYS A 123 -5.16 8.09 17.43
C LYS A 123 -3.87 8.87 17.61
N LYS A 124 -3.82 10.07 17.01
CA LYS A 124 -2.72 11.01 17.21
C LYS A 124 -2.90 11.71 18.54
N LEU A 125 -1.93 11.54 19.44
CA LEU A 125 -1.78 12.28 20.67
C LEU A 125 -0.69 13.38 20.48
N PRO A 126 -0.63 14.40 21.34
CA PRO A 126 0.35 15.48 21.20
C PRO A 126 1.82 15.02 21.15
N LEU A 127 2.14 13.89 21.79
CA LEU A 127 3.51 13.35 21.91
C LEU A 127 3.67 11.92 21.39
N SER A 128 2.59 11.24 21.00
CA SER A 128 2.63 9.85 20.57
C SER A 128 1.53 9.56 19.55
N THR A 129 1.64 8.44 18.85
CA THR A 129 0.57 7.92 18.00
C THR A 129 0.21 6.54 18.51
N GLU A 130 -1.04 6.37 18.92
CA GLU A 130 -1.59 5.08 19.32
C GLU A 130 -2.22 4.41 18.11
N ILE A 131 -1.83 3.17 17.86
CA ILE A 131 -2.39 2.33 16.80
C ILE A 131 -2.98 1.09 17.47
N SER A 132 -4.25 0.82 17.19
CA SER A 132 -4.97 -0.30 17.80
C SER A 132 -5.85 -1.00 16.76
N ASN A 133 -5.92 -2.32 16.82
CA ASN A 133 -6.85 -3.08 15.99
C ASN A 133 -8.28 -2.89 16.50
N VAL A 134 -9.20 -2.69 15.57
CA VAL A 134 -10.63 -2.66 15.83
C VAL A 134 -11.15 -4.08 15.62
N LEU A 135 -11.75 -4.65 16.67
CA LEU A 135 -12.48 -5.92 16.55
C LEU A 135 -13.67 -5.69 15.60
N TRP A 136 -13.54 -6.21 14.39
CA TRP A 136 -14.55 -6.10 13.35
C TRP A 136 -14.87 -7.49 12.82
N MET A 137 -16.12 -7.90 12.96
CA MET A 137 -16.61 -9.22 12.53
C MET A 137 -17.41 -9.17 11.23
N GLY A 138 -17.61 -7.99 10.64
CA GLY A 138 -18.36 -7.82 9.39
C GLY A 138 -17.48 -8.04 8.15
N ARG A 139 -18.08 -8.49 7.05
CA ARG A 139 -17.46 -8.39 5.72
C ARG A 139 -17.89 -7.07 5.10
N LEU A 140 -16.94 -6.16 4.88
CA LEU A 140 -17.18 -4.91 4.16
C LEU A 140 -16.72 -5.09 2.73
N GLU A 141 -17.67 -5.27 1.83
CA GLU A 141 -17.41 -5.36 0.40
C GLU A 141 -17.34 -3.97 -0.21
N ILE A 142 -16.33 -3.74 -1.04
CA ILE A 142 -16.16 -2.49 -1.77
C ILE A 142 -15.94 -2.76 -3.26
N LEU A 143 -16.36 -1.79 -4.08
CA LEU A 143 -15.78 -1.59 -5.40
C LEU A 143 -14.54 -0.71 -5.26
N LEU A 144 -13.45 -1.09 -5.92
CA LEU A 144 -12.30 -0.22 -6.07
C LEU A 144 -12.24 0.27 -7.52
N ILE A 145 -12.18 1.58 -7.70
CA ILE A 145 -12.33 2.24 -8.99
C ILE A 145 -11.04 3.00 -9.26
N ASP A 146 -10.28 2.57 -10.25
CA ASP A 146 -9.10 3.27 -10.73
C ASP A 146 -9.52 4.37 -11.68
N THR A 147 -9.20 5.61 -11.30
CA THR A 147 -9.45 6.78 -12.14
C THR A 147 -8.49 6.88 -13.32
N GLY A 148 -7.40 6.10 -13.34
CA GLY A 148 -6.35 6.14 -14.38
C GLY A 148 -5.44 7.37 -14.31
N HIS A 149 -5.67 8.27 -13.34
CA HIS A 149 -4.92 9.49 -13.15
C HIS A 149 -3.95 9.32 -11.97
N GLY A 150 -2.67 9.60 -12.18
CA GLY A 150 -1.66 9.58 -11.12
C GLY A 150 -1.94 10.65 -10.07
N LYS A 151 -1.44 10.46 -8.83
CA LYS A 151 -1.53 11.51 -7.80
C LYS A 151 -0.91 12.79 -8.36
N PRO A 152 -1.61 13.93 -8.27
CA PRO A 152 -1.03 15.14 -8.80
C PRO A 152 0.03 15.64 -7.80
N SER A 153 0.98 16.45 -8.28
CA SER A 153 2.18 16.85 -7.53
C SER A 153 1.81 17.63 -6.27
N GLY A 154 2.77 17.87 -5.36
CA GLY A 154 2.50 18.55 -4.07
C GLY A 154 1.78 19.91 -4.19
N LEU A 155 1.89 20.59 -5.34
CA LEU A 155 1.14 21.82 -5.63
C LEU A 155 -0.34 21.55 -5.94
N ASP A 156 -0.61 20.48 -6.68
CA ASP A 156 -1.94 20.08 -7.10
C ASP A 156 -2.76 19.49 -5.94
N ASN A 157 -2.09 18.82 -4.99
CA ASN A 157 -2.70 18.43 -3.70
C ASN A 157 -3.20 19.64 -2.92
N ALA A 158 -2.50 20.78 -2.97
CA ALA A 158 -2.97 22.00 -2.32
C ALA A 158 -4.21 22.60 -3.02
N VAL A 159 -4.32 22.46 -4.34
CA VAL A 159 -5.50 22.90 -5.10
C VAL A 159 -6.69 21.95 -4.86
N CYS A 160 -6.46 20.64 -4.86
CA CYS A 160 -7.50 19.62 -4.66
C CYS A 160 -7.99 19.51 -3.21
N THR A 161 -7.11 19.68 -2.22
CA THR A 161 -7.48 19.60 -0.79
C THR A 161 -8.22 20.86 -0.32
N TRP A 162 -7.87 22.03 -0.88
CA TRP A 162 -8.42 23.33 -0.49
C TRP A 162 -9.37 23.87 -1.56
N GLY A 163 -10.30 23.00 -2.01
CA GLY A 163 -11.44 23.37 -2.84
C GLY A 163 -12.28 24.45 -2.16
N GLY A 164 -11.87 25.70 -2.36
CA GLY A 164 -12.38 26.87 -1.65
C GLY A 164 -11.27 27.84 -1.23
N LEU A 165 -10.88 28.73 -2.16
CA LEU A 165 -10.32 30.05 -1.84
C LEU A 165 -8.87 30.12 -1.29
N VAL A 166 -7.89 29.52 -1.97
CA VAL A 166 -6.53 30.10 -1.90
C VAL A 166 -6.55 31.40 -2.70
N LYS A 167 -6.53 32.54 -2.01
CA LYS A 167 -6.29 33.87 -2.63
C LYS A 167 -4.94 33.83 -3.36
N LEU A 168 -4.94 33.45 -4.63
CA LEU A 168 -3.86 33.69 -5.59
C LEU A 168 -3.78 35.19 -5.87
N LYS A 169 -3.34 35.98 -4.88
CA LYS A 169 -3.24 37.44 -5.00
C LYS A 169 -1.88 37.92 -5.51
N LYS A 170 -0.95 37.03 -5.91
CA LYS A 170 0.43 37.45 -6.21
C LYS A 170 1.18 36.69 -7.31
N LEU A 171 0.52 35.95 -8.21
CA LEU A 171 1.20 35.37 -9.37
C LEU A 171 0.51 35.83 -10.66
N PRO A 172 1.23 36.44 -11.63
CA PRO A 172 0.67 36.71 -12.94
C PRO A 172 0.26 35.38 -13.58
N LEU A 173 -0.98 35.27 -14.06
CA LEU A 173 -1.47 34.09 -14.75
C LEU A 173 -0.65 33.90 -16.03
N SER A 174 0.39 33.08 -15.98
CA SER A 174 0.99 32.50 -17.17
C SER A 174 0.05 31.45 -17.75
N THR A 175 0.15 31.19 -19.06
CA THR A 175 -0.60 30.15 -19.76
C THR A 175 -0.47 28.77 -19.10
N GLU A 176 0.69 28.49 -18.48
CA GLU A 176 0.94 27.27 -17.72
C GLU A 176 0.11 27.17 -16.43
N ILE A 177 -0.08 28.26 -15.69
CA ILE A 177 -0.91 28.27 -14.47
C ILE A 177 -2.39 28.09 -14.83
N SER A 178 -2.86 28.71 -15.91
CA SER A 178 -4.23 28.50 -16.41
C SER A 178 -4.46 27.06 -16.86
N TYR A 179 -3.46 26.44 -17.51
CA TYR A 179 -3.52 25.04 -17.93
C TYR A 179 -3.51 24.08 -16.72
N LEU A 180 -2.67 24.33 -15.72
CA LEU A 180 -2.64 23.57 -14.47
C LEU A 180 -3.96 23.71 -13.68
N LEU A 181 -4.55 24.91 -13.63
CA LEU A 181 -5.87 25.13 -13.02
C LEU A 181 -7.00 24.41 -13.80
N TRP A 182 -6.89 24.36 -15.13
CA TRP A 182 -7.85 23.64 -15.97
C TRP A 182 -7.72 22.12 -15.84
N MET A 183 -6.49 21.60 -15.77
CA MET A 183 -6.22 20.19 -15.46
C MET A 183 -6.71 19.82 -14.05
N GLY A 184 -6.41 20.65 -13.02
CA GLY A 184 -6.92 20.44 -11.67
C GLY A 184 -8.46 20.50 -11.58
N ARG A 185 -9.11 21.30 -12.44
CA ARG A 185 -10.58 21.29 -12.59
C ARG A 185 -11.10 20.03 -13.27
N LEU A 186 -10.41 19.52 -14.30
CA LEU A 186 -10.76 18.26 -14.94
C LEU A 186 -10.65 17.07 -13.98
N GLU A 187 -9.62 17.04 -13.14
CA GLU A 187 -9.45 16.03 -12.11
C GLU A 187 -10.61 16.06 -11.10
N ILE A 188 -10.98 17.25 -10.59
CA ILE A 188 -12.14 17.41 -9.70
C ILE A 188 -13.44 16.93 -10.36
N LEU A 189 -13.66 17.24 -11.65
CA LEU A 189 -14.87 16.82 -12.37
C LEU A 189 -14.94 15.30 -12.61
N LEU A 190 -13.80 14.64 -12.87
CA LEU A 190 -13.72 13.18 -12.99
C LEU A 190 -14.04 12.48 -11.66
N ILE A 191 -13.63 13.09 -10.55
CA ILE A 191 -13.91 12.59 -9.19
C ILE A 191 -15.40 12.66 -8.89
N ASP A 192 -16.03 13.81 -9.18
CA ASP A 192 -17.47 14.00 -8.97
C ASP A 192 -18.30 13.02 -9.80
N THR A 193 -17.82 12.70 -11.02
CA THR A 193 -18.47 11.73 -11.92
C THR A 193 -18.54 10.32 -11.30
N VAL A 194 -17.45 9.82 -10.69
CA VAL A 194 -17.46 8.51 -10.03
C VAL A 194 -18.47 8.49 -8.88
N ILE A 195 -18.49 9.55 -8.08
CA ILE A 195 -19.39 9.68 -6.94
C ILE A 195 -20.84 9.72 -7.40
N ASP A 196 -21.15 10.48 -8.45
CA ASP A 196 -22.51 10.64 -8.95
C ASP A 196 -23.04 9.39 -9.66
N ILE A 197 -22.20 8.69 -10.43
CA ILE A 197 -22.55 7.37 -10.98
C ILE A 197 -22.87 6.41 -9.83
N CYS A 198 -22.00 6.30 -8.82
CA CYS A 198 -22.23 5.40 -7.69
C CYS A 198 -23.54 5.75 -6.94
N LYS A 199 -23.79 7.03 -6.67
CA LYS A 199 -25.05 7.48 -6.03
C LYS A 199 -26.28 7.10 -6.85
N GLY A 200 -26.21 7.15 -8.17
CA GLY A 200 -27.30 6.76 -9.06
C GLY A 200 -27.70 5.28 -8.96
N HIS A 201 -26.84 4.44 -8.37
CA HIS A 201 -27.07 3.01 -8.13
C HIS A 201 -27.10 2.66 -6.63
N ASP A 202 -27.44 3.62 -5.76
CA ASP A 202 -27.52 3.47 -4.30
C ASP A 202 -26.19 3.05 -3.63
N LEU A 203 -25.04 3.36 -4.26
CA LEU A 203 -23.72 3.14 -3.71
C LEU A 203 -23.13 4.45 -3.17
N HIS A 204 -22.47 4.38 -2.01
CA HIS A 204 -21.75 5.52 -1.47
C HIS A 204 -20.26 5.39 -1.76
N ALA A 205 -19.73 6.31 -2.58
CA ALA A 205 -18.34 6.33 -2.99
C ALA A 205 -17.55 7.50 -2.38
N LYS A 206 -16.27 7.25 -2.14
CA LYS A 206 -15.31 8.25 -1.67
C LYS A 206 -13.93 7.99 -2.28
N LEU A 207 -13.15 9.05 -2.47
CA LEU A 207 -11.73 8.94 -2.83
C LEU A 207 -10.85 8.37 -1.71
N THR A 208 -9.78 7.70 -2.13
CA THR A 208 -8.66 7.33 -1.25
C THR A 208 -7.58 8.41 -1.25
N GLY A 209 -6.86 8.55 -0.13
CA GLY A 209 -5.67 9.40 -0.05
C GLY A 209 -5.92 10.92 -0.03
N ALA A 210 -5.03 11.67 -0.68
CA ALA A 210 -4.95 13.14 -0.60
C ALA A 210 -5.88 13.88 -1.57
N GLY A 211 -6.58 13.18 -2.47
CA GLY A 211 -7.41 13.76 -3.52
C GLY A 211 -6.69 13.95 -4.87
N GLY A 212 -7.43 14.35 -5.91
CA GLY A 212 -6.89 14.69 -7.24
C GLY A 212 -6.66 13.53 -8.21
N GLY A 213 -6.97 12.28 -7.84
CA GLY A 213 -6.80 11.11 -8.72
C GLY A 213 -6.60 9.81 -7.92
N GLY A 214 -6.07 8.78 -8.58
CA GLY A 214 -5.80 7.46 -8.01
C GLY A 214 -7.06 6.60 -7.88
N TYR A 215 -7.25 6.00 -6.71
CA TYR A 215 -8.39 5.12 -6.44
C TYR A 215 -9.54 5.82 -5.73
N ALA A 216 -10.77 5.53 -6.16
CA ALA A 216 -11.98 5.68 -5.37
C ALA A 216 -12.45 4.32 -4.86
N TYR A 217 -13.17 4.29 -3.74
CA TYR A 217 -13.88 3.10 -3.30
C TYR A 217 -15.36 3.41 -3.09
N ALA A 218 -16.22 2.45 -3.42
CA ALA A 218 -17.64 2.50 -3.12
C ALA A 218 -18.03 1.34 -2.21
N LEU A 219 -18.73 1.61 -1.11
CA LEU A 219 -19.24 0.57 -0.24
C LEU A 219 -20.39 -0.16 -0.95
N VAL A 220 -20.36 -1.49 -0.94
CA VAL A 220 -21.42 -2.34 -1.51
C VAL A 220 -22.24 -2.95 -0.38
N PRO A 221 -23.32 -2.27 0.07
CA PRO A 221 -24.22 -2.86 1.05
C PRO A 221 -25.01 -4.02 0.43
N PRO A 222 -25.45 -5.01 1.24
CA PRO A 222 -26.16 -6.20 0.73
C PRO A 222 -27.38 -5.89 -0.15
N TYR A 223 -28.09 -4.78 0.13
CA TYR A 223 -29.28 -4.36 -0.61
C TYR A 223 -28.98 -3.73 -1.98
N ALA A 224 -27.80 -3.12 -2.18
CA ALA A 224 -27.44 -2.46 -3.44
C ALA A 224 -26.88 -3.42 -4.49
N ARG A 225 -26.73 -4.72 -4.16
CA ARG A 225 -26.17 -5.73 -5.05
C ARG A 225 -26.94 -5.88 -6.37
N GLY A 226 -28.25 -5.64 -6.38
CA GLY A 226 -29.05 -5.69 -7.60
C GLY A 226 -28.69 -4.63 -8.65
N GLY A 227 -28.17 -3.47 -8.22
CA GLY A 227 -27.73 -2.38 -9.11
C GLY A 227 -26.25 -2.43 -9.48
N LEU A 228 -25.48 -3.33 -8.87
CA LEU A 228 -24.01 -3.35 -8.96
C LEU A 228 -23.51 -3.50 -10.40
N ASP A 229 -24.06 -4.45 -11.16
CA ASP A 229 -23.65 -4.68 -12.54
C ASP A 229 -23.98 -3.50 -13.47
N ALA A 230 -25.06 -2.78 -13.19
CA ALA A 230 -25.41 -1.58 -13.94
C ALA A 230 -24.41 -0.45 -13.63
N CYS A 231 -24.10 -0.22 -12.35
CA CYS A 231 -23.09 0.74 -11.92
C CYS A 231 -21.72 0.44 -12.54
N VAL A 232 -21.27 -0.82 -12.50
CA VAL A 232 -19.95 -1.19 -13.03
C VAL A 232 -19.88 -0.97 -14.54
N ARG A 233 -20.91 -1.35 -15.29
CA ARG A 233 -20.96 -1.08 -16.74
C ARG A 233 -20.92 0.41 -17.06
N GLU A 234 -21.54 1.24 -16.24
CA GLU A 234 -21.53 2.69 -16.42
C GLU A 234 -20.16 3.30 -16.13
N LEU A 235 -19.49 2.85 -15.07
CA LEU A 235 -18.12 3.21 -14.75
C LEU A 235 -17.13 2.78 -15.85
N GLU A 236 -17.26 1.54 -16.35
CA GLU A 236 -16.44 1.02 -17.45
C GLU A 236 -16.67 1.81 -18.76
N ARG A 237 -17.92 2.21 -19.05
CA ARG A 237 -18.24 3.10 -20.20
C ARG A 237 -17.63 4.49 -20.05
N ALA A 238 -17.54 4.99 -18.83
CA ALA A 238 -16.83 6.22 -18.50
C ALA A 238 -15.29 6.07 -18.50
N ARG A 239 -14.78 4.89 -18.91
CA ARG A 239 -13.35 4.55 -19.02
C ARG A 239 -12.61 4.39 -17.69
N TYR A 240 -13.33 4.10 -16.61
CA TYR A 240 -12.72 3.70 -15.35
C TYR A 240 -12.44 2.20 -15.33
N THR A 241 -11.36 1.81 -14.66
CA THR A 241 -11.11 0.39 -14.39
C THR A 241 -11.72 0.04 -13.03
N VAL A 242 -12.56 -0.98 -12.97
CA VAL A 242 -13.28 -1.34 -11.75
C VAL A 242 -12.86 -2.74 -11.30
N TYR A 243 -12.40 -2.82 -10.06
CA TYR A 243 -12.09 -4.07 -9.38
C TYR A 243 -13.25 -4.42 -8.43
N ARG A 244 -13.71 -5.67 -8.53
CA ARG A 244 -14.86 -6.22 -7.80
C ARG A 244 -14.39 -7.21 -6.73
N ASP A 245 -15.31 -7.64 -5.89
CA ASP A 245 -15.09 -8.68 -4.86
C ASP A 245 -13.97 -8.35 -3.85
N ILE A 246 -13.69 -7.06 -3.66
CA ILE A 246 -12.69 -6.61 -2.70
C ILE A 246 -13.34 -6.55 -1.32
N GLN A 247 -12.78 -7.32 -0.40
CA GLN A 247 -13.18 -7.33 1.00
C GLN A 247 -12.20 -6.52 1.83
N LEU A 248 -12.71 -5.52 2.54
CA LEU A 248 -11.94 -4.79 3.53
C LEU A 248 -11.82 -5.60 4.83
N GLY A 249 -10.71 -5.38 5.53
CA GLY A 249 -10.43 -6.06 6.79
C GLY A 249 -9.92 -7.49 6.62
N GLY A 250 -9.27 -7.78 5.48
CA GLY A 250 -8.60 -9.05 5.24
C GLY A 250 -7.46 -9.34 6.22
N GLN A 251 -6.86 -10.52 6.10
CA GLN A 251 -5.69 -10.88 6.90
C GLN A 251 -4.50 -9.97 6.56
N GLY A 252 -3.63 -9.78 7.56
CA GLY A 252 -2.39 -9.04 7.41
C GLY A 252 -1.30 -9.89 6.77
N PHE A 253 -0.09 -9.76 7.29
CA PHE A 253 1.04 -10.55 6.84
C PHE A 253 0.84 -12.04 7.15
N GLU A 254 0.86 -12.86 6.09
CA GLU A 254 0.81 -14.32 6.16
C GLU A 254 2.12 -14.92 5.68
N LEU A 255 2.53 -16.02 6.33
CA LEU A 255 3.68 -16.81 5.93
C LEU A 255 3.23 -18.18 5.44
N LYS A 256 3.74 -18.59 4.28
CA LYS A 256 3.57 -19.94 3.74
C LYS A 256 4.93 -20.50 3.39
N ILE A 257 5.32 -21.59 4.05
CA ILE A 257 6.59 -22.28 3.80
C ILE A 257 6.34 -23.47 2.88
N ASP A 258 6.88 -23.43 1.66
CA ASP A 258 6.84 -24.56 0.73
C ASP A 258 8.12 -25.40 0.87
N ARG A 259 7.97 -26.65 1.32
CA ARG A 259 9.09 -27.55 1.66
C ARG A 259 9.96 -27.92 0.46
N CYS A 260 9.44 -27.83 -0.77
CA CYS A 260 10.21 -28.18 -1.98
C CYS A 260 11.48 -27.34 -2.16
N TYR A 261 11.53 -26.12 -1.62
CA TYR A 261 12.68 -25.20 -1.76
C TYR A 261 13.64 -25.22 -0.56
N CYS A 262 13.30 -25.89 0.54
CA CYS A 262 14.06 -25.85 1.79
C CYS A 262 15.14 -26.95 1.93
N VAL A 263 15.15 -27.94 1.02
CA VAL A 263 15.99 -29.15 1.13
C VAL A 263 17.49 -28.86 1.01
N GLY A 264 17.90 -27.70 0.47
CA GLY A 264 19.32 -27.38 0.23
C GLY A 264 20.01 -26.48 1.26
N LEU A 265 19.29 -25.96 2.26
CA LEU A 265 19.82 -24.95 3.19
C LEU A 265 20.25 -25.52 4.55
N LYS A 266 19.62 -26.59 5.06
CA LYS A 266 19.97 -27.17 6.37
C LYS A 266 21.38 -27.77 6.38
N ASP A 267 21.84 -28.29 5.25
CA ASP A 267 23.14 -28.96 5.13
C ASP A 267 24.32 -27.99 4.91
N LYS A 268 24.09 -26.67 4.91
CA LYS A 268 25.11 -25.66 4.60
C LYS A 268 25.31 -24.58 5.66
N VAL A 269 24.59 -24.65 6.78
CA VAL A 269 24.70 -23.68 7.87
C VAL A 269 25.46 -24.33 9.02
N SER A 270 26.79 -24.25 8.97
CA SER A 270 27.63 -24.47 10.13
C SER A 270 27.62 -23.20 10.99
N LEU A 271 27.09 -23.31 12.22
CA LEU A 271 27.21 -22.30 13.28
C LEU A 271 28.67 -21.97 13.59
#